data_AF-A0AA42PTC3-F1
#
_entry.id   AF-A0AA42PTC3-F1
#
_cell.length_a   1.000
_cell.length_b   1.000
_cell.length_c   1.000
_cell.angle_alpha   90.00
_cell.angle_beta   90.00
_cell.angle_gamma   90.00
#
_symmetry.space_group_name_H-M   'P 1'
#
loop_
_entity.id
_entity.type
_entity.pdbx_description
1 polymer ?
#
loop_
_entity_poly.entity_id
_entity_poly.type
_entity_poly.pdbx_seq_one_letter_code
_entity_poly.pdbx_strand_id
1 'polypeptide(L)'
;MTDIINLNDTLPLPPQPASSSPALTATLLQDEQRISFWPGHFGSIPQWIILEPTVFAWMDRFCTDYHGGIWQFYTLSNGGAFMAPEAESDKLWSLFNTLNGNGGELSAGAAGIAVCLMTYSHHAMRTECDAMTEHYYRLRDYALSHAECSAIMHIID
;
A
#
# COMPACT_ATOMS: atom_id res chain seq x y z
N MET A 1 -37.73 -6.57 -52.06
CA MET A 1 -37.75 -6.74 -50.60
C MET A 1 -36.82 -7.91 -50.28
N THR A 2 -35.58 -7.79 -49.84
CA THR A 2 -34.63 -6.68 -49.64
C THR A 2 -33.29 -7.40 -49.53
N ASP A 3 -32.30 -7.09 -50.38
CA ASP A 3 -30.96 -7.67 -50.29
C ASP A 3 -30.25 -7.16 -49.04
N ILE A 4 -29.90 -8.07 -48.12
CA ILE A 4 -29.15 -7.73 -46.91
C ILE A 4 -27.65 -7.87 -47.21
N ILE A 5 -27.03 -6.72 -47.40
CA ILE A 5 -25.59 -6.48 -47.42
C ILE A 5 -24.98 -6.93 -46.09
N ASN A 6 -24.04 -7.88 -46.15
CA ASN A 6 -23.23 -8.32 -45.02
C ASN A 6 -22.02 -7.38 -44.92
N LEU A 7 -22.11 -6.37 -44.05
CA LEU A 7 -21.02 -5.43 -43.74
C LEU A 7 -20.24 -5.98 -42.54
N ASN A 8 -19.17 -6.72 -42.85
CA ASN A 8 -18.19 -7.17 -41.88
C ASN A 8 -16.90 -6.35 -42.00
N ASP A 9 -16.98 -5.05 -41.70
CA ASP A 9 -15.81 -4.16 -41.61
C ASP A 9 -15.46 -3.87 -40.15
N THR A 10 -14.95 -4.90 -39.46
CA THR A 10 -14.16 -4.70 -38.23
C THR A 10 -12.82 -4.09 -38.61
N LEU A 11 -12.74 -2.76 -38.59
CA LEU A 11 -11.46 -2.04 -38.57
C LEU A 11 -10.71 -2.41 -37.28
N PRO A 12 -9.45 -2.87 -37.34
CA PRO A 12 -8.64 -3.08 -36.15
C PRO A 12 -8.44 -1.74 -35.44
N LEU A 13 -8.81 -1.66 -34.16
CA LEU A 13 -8.45 -0.54 -33.30
C LEU A 13 -6.92 -0.37 -33.32
N PRO A 14 -6.38 0.84 -33.52
CA PRO A 14 -4.95 1.07 -33.39
C PRO A 14 -4.51 0.66 -31.97
N PRO A 15 -3.32 0.08 -31.81
CA PRO A 15 -2.82 -0.31 -30.49
C PRO A 15 -2.78 0.95 -29.62
N GLN A 16 -3.63 0.98 -28.59
CA GLN A 16 -3.51 1.99 -27.54
C GLN A 16 -2.08 1.88 -27.01
N PRO A 17 -1.31 3.00 -26.97
CA PRO A 17 -0.05 2.98 -26.23
C PRO A 17 -0.41 2.55 -24.81
N ALA A 18 0.18 1.44 -24.37
CA ALA A 18 0.14 1.05 -22.97
C ALA A 18 0.51 2.30 -22.18
N SER A 19 -0.44 2.80 -21.37
CA SER A 19 -0.21 3.92 -20.50
C SER A 19 0.89 3.51 -19.54
N SER A 20 2.14 3.84 -19.88
CA SER A 20 3.25 3.73 -18.95
C SER A 20 3.08 4.89 -17.97
N SER A 21 2.17 4.71 -17.01
CA SER A 21 2.10 5.58 -15.85
C SER A 21 3.51 5.68 -15.28
N PRO A 22 4.00 6.90 -14.97
CA PRO A 22 5.33 7.05 -14.40
C PRO A 22 5.48 6.17 -13.16
N ALA A 23 6.63 5.52 -13.00
CA ALA A 23 6.90 4.65 -11.86
C ALA A 23 6.71 5.44 -10.57
N LEU A 24 5.86 4.94 -9.67
CA LEU A 24 5.66 5.54 -8.36
C LEU A 24 6.94 5.37 -7.53
N THR A 25 7.39 6.47 -6.93
CA THR A 25 8.62 6.49 -6.14
C THR A 25 8.30 6.78 -4.68
N ALA A 26 9.03 6.11 -3.78
CA ALA A 26 9.03 6.40 -2.36
C ALA A 26 10.29 7.20 -2.00
N THR A 27 10.10 8.30 -1.28
CA THR A 27 11.18 9.15 -0.78
C THR A 27 11.22 9.05 0.73
N LEU A 28 12.39 8.67 1.27
CA LEU A 28 12.64 8.62 2.69
C LEU A 28 12.59 10.03 3.29
N LEU A 29 11.84 10.18 4.38
CA LEU A 29 11.68 11.44 5.09
C LEU A 29 12.85 11.67 6.05
N GLN A 30 13.35 12.90 6.11
CA GLN A 30 14.44 13.28 7.01
C GLN A 30 13.95 13.39 8.46
N ASP A 31 14.85 13.17 9.42
CA ASP A 31 14.52 13.11 10.84
C ASP A 31 13.84 14.39 11.35
N GLU A 32 14.25 15.55 10.86
CA GLU A 32 13.69 16.86 11.24
C GLU A 32 12.22 17.00 10.84
N GLN A 33 11.78 16.27 9.81
CA GLN A 33 10.43 16.33 9.28
C GLN A 33 9.49 15.31 9.96
N ARG A 34 10.03 14.32 10.69
CA ARG A 34 9.25 13.22 11.27
C ARG A 34 8.14 13.70 12.19
N ILE A 35 8.41 14.73 12.99
CA ILE A 35 7.42 15.30 13.94
C ILE A 35 6.17 15.84 13.22
N SER A 36 6.34 16.29 11.98
CA SER A 36 5.27 16.88 11.17
C SER A 36 4.62 15.86 10.22
N PHE A 37 5.11 14.62 10.17
CA PHE A 37 4.64 13.61 9.21
C PHE A 37 3.14 13.31 9.38
N TRP A 38 2.75 12.83 10.55
CA TRP A 38 1.36 12.48 10.84
C TRP A 38 0.40 13.66 10.74
N PRO A 39 0.64 14.82 11.40
CA PRO A 39 -0.27 15.95 11.28
C PRO A 39 -0.27 16.56 9.86
N GLY A 40 0.85 16.51 9.13
CA GLY A 40 0.97 17.06 7.79
C GLY A 40 0.26 16.23 6.72
N HIS A 41 0.34 14.89 6.80
CA HIS A 41 -0.27 14.00 5.82
C HIS A 41 -1.66 13.51 6.21
N PHE A 42 -1.92 13.28 7.50
CA PHE A 42 -3.14 12.65 8.00
C PHE A 42 -3.94 13.56 8.95
N GLY A 43 -3.53 14.81 9.17
CA GLY A 43 -4.15 15.69 10.18
C GLY A 43 -5.64 15.97 9.99
N SER A 44 -6.16 15.83 8.76
CA SER A 44 -7.60 15.94 8.46
C SER A 44 -8.39 14.64 8.68
N ILE A 45 -7.69 13.51 8.88
CA ILE A 45 -8.32 12.21 9.10
C ILE A 45 -8.81 12.11 10.56
N PRO A 46 -10.07 11.73 10.80
CA PRO A 46 -10.56 11.48 12.15
C PRO A 46 -9.67 10.49 12.89
N GLN A 47 -9.25 10.85 14.11
CA GLN A 47 -8.44 9.98 14.98
C GLN A 47 -7.10 9.55 14.35
N TRP A 48 -6.47 10.38 13.51
CA TRP A 48 -5.19 10.08 12.89
C TRP A 48 -4.07 9.69 13.89
N ILE A 49 -4.14 10.18 15.14
CA ILE A 49 -3.15 9.91 16.18
C ILE A 49 -3.00 8.42 16.54
N ILE A 50 -4.02 7.60 16.24
CA ILE A 50 -3.97 6.15 16.50
C ILE A 50 -3.42 5.32 15.35
N LEU A 51 -3.14 5.93 14.18
CA LEU A 51 -2.68 5.21 12.99
C LEU A 51 -1.35 4.49 13.25
N GLU A 52 -0.35 5.21 13.78
CA GLU A 52 0.97 4.63 14.07
C GLU A 52 0.91 3.47 15.09
N PRO A 53 0.30 3.61 16.28
CA PRO A 53 0.10 2.47 17.17
C PRO A 53 -0.62 1.29 16.53
N THR A 54 -1.56 1.55 15.62
CA THR A 54 -2.31 0.49 14.92
C THR A 54 -1.44 -0.24 13.91
N VAL A 55 -0.55 0.47 13.19
CA VAL A 55 0.45 -0.14 12.30
C VAL A 55 1.35 -1.10 13.07
N PHE A 56 1.86 -0.67 14.24
CA PHE A 56 2.67 -1.54 15.09
C PHE A 56 1.90 -2.77 15.58
N ALA A 57 0.65 -2.59 16.01
CA ALA A 57 -0.18 -3.69 16.47
C ALA A 57 -0.48 -4.72 15.36
N TRP A 58 -0.66 -4.28 14.11
CA TRP A 58 -0.78 -5.20 12.97
C TRP A 58 0.52 -5.94 12.70
N MET A 59 1.68 -5.26 12.78
CA MET A 59 2.98 -5.92 12.62
C MET A 59 3.22 -6.99 13.69
N ASP A 60 2.98 -6.68 14.97
CA ASP A 60 3.08 -7.63 16.08
C ASP A 60 2.17 -8.84 15.89
N ARG A 61 0.98 -8.63 15.30
CA ARG A 61 0.01 -9.70 15.05
C ARG A 61 0.43 -10.59 13.88
N PHE A 62 1.02 -10.01 12.83
CA PHE A 62 1.30 -10.73 11.58
C PHE A 62 2.66 -11.41 11.60
N CYS A 63 3.66 -10.82 12.26
CA CYS A 63 5.04 -11.28 12.21
C CYS A 63 5.49 -11.77 13.60
N THR A 64 5.68 -13.07 13.77
CA THR A 64 6.20 -13.65 15.02
C THR A 64 7.68 -13.32 15.27
N ASP A 65 8.41 -13.06 14.20
CA ASP A 65 9.84 -12.71 14.22
C ASP A 65 10.07 -11.23 14.51
N TYR A 66 9.01 -10.41 14.56
CA TYR A 66 9.11 -9.00 14.83
C TYR A 66 9.28 -8.74 16.33
N HIS A 67 10.30 -7.97 16.68
CA HIS A 67 10.65 -7.63 18.06
C HIS A 67 10.76 -6.11 18.27
N GLY A 68 10.07 -5.33 17.43
CA GLY A 68 10.29 -3.89 17.34
C GLY A 68 11.34 -3.53 16.30
N GLY A 69 11.84 -2.29 16.37
CA GLY A 69 12.87 -1.78 15.47
C GLY A 69 12.70 -0.29 15.22
N ILE A 70 13.63 0.28 14.45
CA ILE A 70 13.50 1.65 13.95
C ILE A 70 12.57 1.63 12.75
N TRP A 71 11.58 2.53 12.74
CA TRP A 71 10.70 2.72 11.59
C TRP A 71 11.08 4.00 10.85
N GLN A 72 11.02 3.89 9.54
CA GLN A 72 11.31 4.95 8.59
C GLN A 72 10.00 5.42 7.95
N PHE A 73 9.89 6.72 7.69
CA PHE A 73 8.71 7.32 7.10
C PHE A 73 8.98 7.66 5.64
N TYR A 74 7.98 7.40 4.80
CA TYR A 74 8.11 7.56 3.36
C TYR A 74 6.95 8.39 2.82
N THR A 75 7.27 9.23 1.85
CA THR A 75 6.28 9.95 1.03
C THR A 75 6.34 9.40 -0.39
N LEU A 76 5.19 9.33 -1.04
CA LEU A 76 5.03 8.81 -2.38
C LEU A 76 4.82 9.95 -3.38
N SER A 77 5.31 9.78 -4.61
CA SER A 77 5.16 10.79 -5.67
C SER A 77 3.71 11.10 -6.06
N ASN A 78 2.75 10.23 -5.70
CA ASN A 78 1.31 10.44 -5.87
C ASN A 78 0.62 11.10 -4.65
N GLY A 79 1.40 11.61 -3.68
CA GLY A 79 0.89 12.23 -2.46
C GLY A 79 0.54 11.23 -1.34
N GLY A 80 0.79 9.93 -1.55
CA GLY A 80 0.64 8.92 -0.50
C GLY A 80 1.75 9.01 0.54
N ALA A 81 1.57 8.35 1.67
CA ALA A 81 2.54 8.31 2.75
C ALA A 81 2.40 7.00 3.54
N PHE A 82 3.50 6.45 4.01
CA PHE A 82 3.52 5.23 4.81
C PHE A 82 4.76 5.16 5.70
N MET A 83 4.81 4.16 6.56
CA MET A 83 5.98 3.83 7.36
C MET A 83 6.35 2.37 7.18
N ALA A 84 7.65 2.06 7.26
CA ALA A 84 8.13 0.69 7.24
C ALA A 84 9.34 0.54 8.18
N PRO A 85 9.57 -0.66 8.74
CA PRO A 85 10.78 -0.94 9.50
C PRO A 85 12.03 -0.76 8.63
N GLU A 86 13.10 -0.29 9.25
CA GLU A 86 14.42 -0.24 8.64
C GLU A 86 14.93 -1.67 8.38
N ALA A 87 15.37 -1.93 7.15
CA ALA A 87 15.92 -3.23 6.79
C ALA A 87 17.35 -3.34 7.34
N GLU A 88 17.53 -4.07 8.44
CA GLU A 88 18.86 -4.36 9.00
C GLU A 88 19.63 -5.39 8.16
N SER A 89 18.93 -6.19 7.36
CA SER A 89 19.50 -7.21 6.46
C SER A 89 18.50 -7.58 5.35
N ASP A 90 18.95 -8.36 4.36
CA ASP A 90 18.08 -8.94 3.32
C ASP A 90 17.23 -10.14 3.83
N LYS A 91 17.12 -10.33 5.15
CA LYS A 91 16.32 -11.41 5.74
C LYS A 91 14.83 -11.13 5.49
N LEU A 92 14.15 -12.10 4.90
CA LEU A 92 12.70 -12.09 4.79
C LEU A 92 12.05 -12.48 6.13
N TRP A 93 10.94 -11.83 6.44
CA TRP A 93 10.13 -12.07 7.62
C TRP A 93 8.93 -12.93 7.25
N SER A 94 8.65 -13.95 8.06
CA SER A 94 7.45 -14.77 7.90
C SER A 94 6.24 -14.05 8.49
N LEU A 95 5.30 -13.66 7.63
CA LEU A 95 4.03 -13.05 8.01
C LEU A 95 2.90 -14.06 7.87
N PHE A 96 1.94 -13.99 8.78
CA PHE A 96 0.71 -14.78 8.74
C PHE A 96 -0.49 -13.93 9.14
N ASN A 97 -1.44 -13.77 8.22
CA ASN A 97 -2.68 -13.08 8.48
C ASN A 97 -3.76 -14.09 8.92
N THR A 98 -4.02 -14.12 10.22
CA THR A 98 -5.07 -14.96 10.82
C THR A 98 -6.50 -14.69 10.31
N LEU A 99 -6.75 -13.55 9.64
CA LEU A 99 -8.09 -13.18 9.17
C LEU A 99 -8.49 -13.88 7.86
N ASN A 100 -7.53 -14.09 6.97
CA ASN A 100 -7.73 -14.78 5.69
C ASN A 100 -7.05 -16.16 5.65
N GLY A 101 -6.16 -16.46 6.60
CA GLY A 101 -5.40 -17.70 6.67
C GLY A 101 -4.18 -17.74 5.75
N ASN A 102 -3.80 -16.61 5.15
CA ASN A 102 -2.68 -16.51 4.22
C ASN A 102 -1.37 -16.24 4.98
N GLY A 103 -0.30 -16.85 4.51
CA GLY A 103 1.05 -16.63 5.00
C GLY A 103 2.02 -16.43 3.86
N GLY A 104 3.16 -15.80 4.15
CA GLY A 104 4.17 -15.49 3.15
C GLY A 104 5.41 -14.89 3.77
N GLU A 105 6.47 -14.82 2.96
CA GLU A 105 7.72 -14.17 3.34
C GLU A 105 7.82 -12.82 2.66
N LEU A 106 8.16 -11.79 3.42
CA LEU A 106 8.28 -10.41 2.94
C LEU A 106 9.53 -9.76 3.51
N SER A 107 10.16 -8.88 2.74
CA SER A 107 11.16 -7.96 3.30
C SER A 107 10.53 -7.06 4.37
N ALA A 108 11.36 -6.50 5.25
CA ALA A 108 10.90 -5.54 6.26
C ALA A 108 10.10 -4.38 5.65
N GLY A 109 10.58 -3.83 4.53
CA GLY A 109 9.92 -2.78 3.76
C GLY A 109 8.53 -3.19 3.26
N ALA A 110 8.44 -4.36 2.63
CA ALA A 110 7.19 -4.87 2.08
C ALA A 110 6.18 -5.28 3.18
N ALA A 111 6.66 -5.81 4.30
CA ALA A 111 5.85 -6.06 5.50
C ALA A 111 5.23 -4.76 6.03
N GLY A 112 6.02 -3.67 6.09
CA GLY A 112 5.55 -2.33 6.46
C GLY A 112 4.43 -1.82 5.55
N ILE A 113 4.57 -1.99 4.23
CA ILE A 113 3.52 -1.65 3.25
C ILE A 113 2.24 -2.44 3.53
N ALA A 114 2.34 -3.75 3.75
CA ALA A 114 1.19 -4.62 3.99
C ALA A 114 0.40 -4.19 5.25
N VAL A 115 1.09 -3.96 6.38
CA VAL A 115 0.41 -3.55 7.62
C VAL A 115 -0.13 -2.13 7.57
N CYS A 116 0.50 -1.23 6.80
CA CYS A 116 -0.06 0.10 6.51
C CYS A 116 -1.36 -0.02 5.70
N LEU A 117 -1.40 -0.87 4.67
CA LEU A 117 -2.62 -1.11 3.88
C LEU A 117 -3.75 -1.67 4.75
N MET A 118 -3.46 -2.64 5.63
CA MET A 118 -4.44 -3.15 6.61
C MET A 118 -4.96 -2.05 7.52
N THR A 119 -4.05 -1.22 8.05
CA THR A 119 -4.40 -0.10 8.93
C THR A 119 -5.32 0.89 8.21
N TYR A 120 -4.95 1.27 6.98
CA TYR A 120 -5.67 2.31 6.24
C TYR A 120 -7.05 1.84 5.82
N SER A 121 -7.18 0.61 5.34
CA SER A 121 -8.46 -0.01 5.00
C SER A 121 -9.38 -0.08 6.23
N HIS A 122 -8.89 -0.66 7.33
CA HIS A 122 -9.67 -0.79 8.56
C HIS A 122 -10.09 0.58 9.14
N HIS A 123 -9.18 1.57 9.13
CA HIS A 123 -9.47 2.90 9.64
C HIS A 123 -10.46 3.67 8.76
N ALA A 124 -10.34 3.54 7.43
CA ALA A 124 -11.30 4.11 6.49
C ALA A 124 -12.71 3.55 6.71
N MET A 125 -12.87 2.24 6.88
CA MET A 125 -14.16 1.62 7.18
C MET A 125 -14.72 2.06 8.54
N ARG A 126 -13.87 2.13 9.57
CA ARG A 126 -14.27 2.53 10.93
C ARG A 126 -14.73 3.98 11.01
N THR A 127 -14.12 4.87 10.21
CA THR A 127 -14.36 6.32 10.28
C THR A 127 -15.24 6.85 9.15
N GLU A 128 -15.57 6.00 8.16
CA GLU A 128 -16.27 6.37 6.93
C GLU A 128 -15.62 7.60 6.24
N CYS A 129 -14.28 7.64 6.25
CA CYS A 129 -13.51 8.80 5.80
C CYS A 129 -12.92 8.59 4.40
N ASP A 130 -13.48 9.29 3.40
CA ASP A 130 -13.01 9.23 2.01
C ASP A 130 -11.54 9.62 1.83
N ALA A 131 -11.06 10.60 2.62
CA ALA A 131 -9.65 10.98 2.59
C ALA A 131 -8.73 9.83 3.05
N MET A 132 -9.17 9.02 4.02
CA MET A 132 -8.42 7.82 4.44
C MET A 132 -8.46 6.73 3.36
N THR A 133 -9.61 6.56 2.71
CA THR A 133 -9.76 5.68 1.54
C THR A 133 -8.79 6.09 0.42
N GLU A 134 -8.60 7.39 0.19
CA GLU A 134 -7.64 7.88 -0.79
C GLU A 134 -6.19 7.54 -0.40
N HIS A 135 -5.81 7.66 0.88
CA HIS A 135 -4.49 7.20 1.35
C HIS A 135 -4.27 5.70 1.14
N TYR A 136 -5.30 4.88 1.36
CA TYR A 136 -5.25 3.46 1.04
C TYR A 136 -4.96 3.22 -0.44
N TYR A 137 -5.70 3.85 -1.36
CA TYR A 137 -5.49 3.65 -2.79
C TYR A 137 -4.12 4.17 -3.27
N ARG A 138 -3.67 5.32 -2.78
CA ARG A 138 -2.33 5.85 -3.12
C ARG A 138 -1.20 4.89 -2.72
N LEU A 139 -1.30 4.26 -1.55
CA LEU A 139 -0.34 3.26 -1.11
C LEU A 139 -0.50 1.93 -1.88
N ARG A 140 -1.72 1.52 -2.19
CA ARG A 140 -2.01 0.31 -2.95
C ARG A 140 -1.42 0.39 -4.36
N ASP A 141 -1.54 1.54 -5.02
CA ASP A 141 -0.94 1.75 -6.35
C ASP A 141 0.59 1.58 -6.29
N TYR A 142 1.24 2.09 -5.24
CA TYR A 142 2.67 1.88 -5.04
C TYR A 142 2.99 0.39 -4.80
N ALA A 143 2.22 -0.28 -3.94
CA ALA A 143 2.39 -1.70 -3.65
C ALA A 143 2.22 -2.59 -4.90
N LEU A 144 1.31 -2.25 -5.81
CA LEU A 144 1.12 -2.97 -7.08
C LEU A 144 2.33 -2.85 -8.02
N SER A 145 3.14 -1.81 -7.88
CA SER A 145 4.40 -1.61 -8.61
C SER A 145 5.64 -2.17 -7.90
N HIS A 146 5.49 -2.67 -6.67
CA HIS A 146 6.58 -3.19 -5.86
C HIS A 146 7.05 -4.57 -6.36
N ALA A 147 8.34 -4.89 -6.22
CA ALA A 147 8.89 -6.19 -6.64
C ALA A 147 8.21 -7.38 -5.92
N GLU A 148 7.79 -7.16 -4.67
CA GLU A 148 7.10 -8.15 -3.83
C GLU A 148 5.56 -8.01 -3.87
N CYS A 149 4.98 -7.40 -4.91
CA CYS A 149 3.54 -7.08 -4.95
C CYS A 149 2.64 -8.30 -4.73
N SER A 150 2.99 -9.46 -5.29
CA SER A 150 2.19 -10.69 -5.15
C SER A 150 2.11 -11.13 -3.69
N ALA A 151 3.22 -11.11 -2.96
CA ALA A 151 3.27 -11.48 -1.56
C ALA A 151 2.56 -10.45 -0.67
N ILE A 152 2.73 -9.15 -0.95
CA ILE A 152 2.00 -8.08 -0.24
C ILE A 152 0.49 -8.26 -0.40
N MET A 153 0.01 -8.41 -1.64
CA MET A 153 -1.42 -8.55 -1.94
C MET A 153 -1.99 -9.85 -1.37
N HIS A 154 -1.23 -10.94 -1.39
CA HIS A 154 -1.66 -12.20 -0.80
C HIS A 154 -1.88 -12.11 0.71
N ILE A 155 -1.01 -11.39 1.43
CA ILE A 155 -1.14 -11.20 2.88
C ILE A 155 -2.40 -10.39 3.24
N ILE A 156 -2.78 -9.41 2.42
CA ILE A 156 -3.88 -8.47 2.73
C ILE A 156 -5.23 -8.80 2.05
N ASP A 157 -5.30 -9.92 1.31
CA ASP A 157 -6.52 -10.39 0.61
C ASP A 157 -7.72 -10.54 1.56
#